data_AF-A0A1S2JZP0-F1
#
_entry.id   AF-A0A1S2JZP0-F1
#
_cell.length_a   1.000
_cell.length_b   1.000
_cell.length_c   1.000
_cell.angle_alpha   90.00
_cell.angle_beta   90.00
_cell.angle_gamma   90.00
#
_symmetry.space_group_name_H-M   'P 1'
#
loop_
_entity.id
_entity.type
_entity.pdbx_description
1 polymer ?
#
loop_
_entity_poly.entity_id
_entity_poly.type
_entity_poly.pdbx_seq_one_letter_code
_entity_poly.pdbx_strand_id
1 'polypeptide(L)'
;MTDHLETERVECPDCQALPGPDRSRVSYVKDGGGISETWHLHDCPGLAIMRIEWEEGSKRVREEEEWAQGVFPAAHERLRRAAAALPPGTAAQPFVDALAELVQAQADTTGFVTLPQWARILERHFPPDLPDINRTTE
;
A
#
# COMPACT_ATOMS: atom_id res chain seq x y z
N MET A 1 6.56 -12.52 -27.56
CA MET A 1 7.18 -11.20 -27.56
C MET A 1 7.70 -10.96 -26.16
N THR A 2 9.01 -10.94 -25.97
CA THR A 2 9.63 -10.53 -24.70
C THR A 2 9.43 -9.03 -24.61
N ASP A 3 8.56 -8.60 -23.71
CA ASP A 3 8.27 -7.19 -23.47
C ASP A 3 9.49 -6.58 -22.76
N HIS A 4 10.44 -6.08 -23.56
CA HIS A 4 11.62 -5.43 -23.04
C HIS A 4 11.22 -4.02 -22.60
N LEU A 5 11.17 -3.80 -21.28
CA LEU A 5 10.96 -2.47 -20.71
C LEU A 5 12.01 -1.50 -21.30
N GLU A 6 11.54 -0.41 -21.92
CA GLU A 6 12.43 0.63 -22.42
C GLU A 6 13.28 1.16 -21.27
N THR A 7 14.60 1.16 -21.48
CA THR A 7 15.57 1.62 -20.50
C THR A 7 16.16 2.94 -20.97
N GLU A 8 15.88 4.02 -20.25
CA GLU A 8 16.52 5.31 -20.46
C GLU A 8 17.75 5.43 -19.57
N ARG A 9 18.84 5.96 -20.13
CA ARG A 9 20.04 6.29 -19.38
C ARG A 9 20.06 7.77 -19.09
N VAL A 10 20.25 8.11 -17.83
CA VAL A 10 20.33 9.48 -17.34
C VAL A 10 21.75 9.71 -16.81
N GLU A 11 22.34 10.84 -17.18
CA GLU A 11 23.65 11.23 -16.70
C GLU A 11 23.54 11.86 -15.31
N CYS A 12 24.39 11.43 -14.37
CA CYS A 12 24.46 12.07 -13.06
C CYS A 12 25.05 13.48 -13.20
N PRO A 13 24.37 14.55 -12.73
CA PRO A 13 24.87 15.91 -12.87
C PRO A 13 26.15 16.17 -12.05
N ASP A 14 26.34 15.45 -10.95
CA ASP A 14 27.45 15.68 -10.01
C ASP A 14 28.77 15.04 -10.46
N CYS A 15 28.71 13.82 -11.02
CA CYS A 15 29.92 13.06 -11.37
C CYS A 15 30.01 12.64 -12.84
N GLN A 16 28.94 12.81 -13.62
CA GLN A 16 28.87 12.54 -15.06
C GLN A 16 29.47 11.16 -15.44
N ALA A 17 29.30 10.18 -14.56
CA ALA A 17 29.92 8.87 -14.75
C ALA A 17 29.26 8.13 -15.90
N LEU A 18 30.08 7.65 -16.82
CA LEU A 18 29.65 6.73 -17.88
C LEU A 18 29.58 5.29 -17.34
N PRO A 19 28.82 4.39 -18.02
CA PRO A 19 28.78 2.98 -17.68
C PRO A 19 30.17 2.34 -17.62
N GLY A 20 30.43 1.55 -16.58
CA GLY A 20 31.70 0.86 -16.40
C GLY A 20 31.64 -0.16 -15.25
N PRO A 21 32.60 -1.10 -15.20
CA PRO A 21 32.60 -2.16 -14.19
C PRO A 21 32.82 -1.63 -12.76
N ASP A 22 33.56 -0.53 -12.60
CA ASP A 22 33.88 0.09 -11.31
C ASP A 22 32.96 1.30 -11.01
N ARG A 23 31.68 1.17 -11.38
CA ARG A 23 30.66 2.22 -11.24
C ARG A 23 29.45 1.67 -10.51
N SER A 24 28.89 2.49 -9.63
CA SER A 24 27.60 2.17 -9.02
C SER A 24 26.50 2.50 -10.01
N ARG A 25 25.65 1.51 -10.33
CA ARG A 25 24.45 1.70 -11.13
C ARG A 25 23.23 1.80 -10.21
N VAL A 26 22.43 2.82 -10.42
CA VAL A 26 21.14 3.03 -9.77
C VAL A 26 20.07 2.89 -10.83
N SER A 27 19.08 2.05 -10.58
CA SER A 27 17.97 1.81 -11.51
C SER A 27 16.65 1.98 -10.76
N TYR A 28 15.71 2.72 -11.32
CA TYR A 28 14.35 2.83 -10.79
C TYR A 28 13.32 2.75 -11.92
N VAL A 29 12.12 2.28 -11.57
CA VAL A 29 10.99 2.19 -12.51
C VAL A 29 10.33 3.55 -12.60
N LYS A 30 10.03 4.01 -13.81
CA LYS A 30 9.34 5.29 -14.02
C LYS A 30 7.83 5.15 -13.91
N ASP A 31 7.18 6.26 -13.55
CA ASP A 31 5.74 6.40 -13.68
C ASP A 31 5.35 6.31 -15.17
N GLY A 32 4.59 5.28 -15.54
CA GLY A 32 4.23 4.97 -16.93
C GLY A 32 4.96 3.79 -17.55
N GLY A 33 5.86 3.14 -16.81
CA GLY A 33 6.64 1.99 -17.27
C GLY A 33 8.03 2.39 -17.79
N GLY A 34 8.88 1.39 -18.00
CA GLY A 34 10.29 1.58 -18.34
C GLY A 34 11.19 1.76 -17.11
N ILE A 35 12.49 1.76 -17.36
CA ILE A 35 13.55 1.84 -16.34
C ILE A 35 14.39 3.08 -16.61
N SER A 36 14.66 3.88 -15.58
CA SER A 36 15.72 4.90 -15.63
C SER A 36 16.96 4.34 -14.96
N GLU A 37 18.11 4.43 -15.63
CA GLU A 37 19.40 4.03 -15.08
C GLU A 37 20.36 5.21 -15.03
N THR A 38 21.03 5.39 -13.90
CA THR A 38 22.09 6.38 -13.68
C THR A 38 23.34 5.69 -13.15
N TRP A 39 24.52 6.09 -13.64
CA TRP A 39 25.81 5.61 -13.15
C TRP A 39 26.50 6.68 -12.32
N HIS A 40 27.21 6.23 -11.29
CA HIS A 40 27.91 7.09 -10.35
C HIS A 40 29.34 6.60 -10.10
N LEU A 41 30.26 7.55 -9.91
CA LEU A 41 31.54 7.32 -9.25
C LEU A 41 31.30 6.96 -7.77
N HIS A 42 32.24 6.23 -7.16
CA HIS A 42 32.11 5.82 -5.76
C HIS A 42 32.10 6.98 -4.77
N ASP A 43 32.75 8.09 -5.11
CA ASP A 43 32.85 9.33 -4.33
C ASP A 43 31.83 10.41 -4.77
N CYS A 44 30.86 10.05 -5.61
CA CYS A 44 29.83 10.98 -6.08
C CYS A 44 28.96 11.48 -4.90
N PRO A 45 28.86 12.80 -4.67
CA PRO A 45 28.01 13.36 -3.61
C PRO A 45 26.53 12.98 -3.76
N GLY A 46 25.98 13.05 -4.99
CA GLY A 46 24.60 12.64 -5.25
C GLY A 46 24.33 11.16 -4.94
N LEU A 47 25.29 10.27 -5.19
CA LEU A 47 25.16 8.85 -4.81
C LEU A 47 25.13 8.69 -3.28
N ALA A 48 25.99 9.43 -2.57
CA ALA A 48 26.06 9.37 -1.12
C ALA A 48 24.76 9.87 -0.47
N ILE A 49 24.23 11.01 -0.94
CA ILE A 49 22.96 11.58 -0.46
C ILE A 49 21.82 10.58 -0.68
N MET A 50 21.69 10.05 -1.89
CA MET A 50 20.62 9.11 -2.21
C MET A 50 20.68 7.83 -1.36
N ARG A 51 21.88 7.32 -1.05
CA ARG A 51 22.03 6.17 -0.15
C ARG A 51 21.57 6.49 1.27
N ILE A 52 21.94 7.66 1.80
CA ILE A 52 21.50 8.12 3.12
C ILE A 52 19.97 8.19 3.16
N GLU A 53 19.35 8.85 2.18
CA GLU A 53 17.89 8.99 2.10
C GLU A 53 17.19 7.62 1.99
N TRP A 54 17.75 6.70 1.20
CA TRP A 54 17.24 5.34 1.09
C TRP A 54 17.32 4.57 2.41
N GLU A 55 18.47 4.64 3.11
CA GLU A 55 18.67 3.97 4.40
C GLU A 55 17.76 4.54 5.48
N GLU A 56 17.64 5.86 5.56
CA GLU A 56 16.74 6.55 6.50
C GLU A 56 15.27 6.23 6.19
N GLY A 57 14.88 6.27 4.91
CA GLY A 57 13.54 5.91 4.46
C GLY A 57 13.20 4.45 4.79
N SER A 58 14.11 3.51 4.49
CA SER A 58 13.95 2.09 4.80
C SER A 58 13.85 1.85 6.31
N LYS A 59 14.68 2.53 7.10
CA LYS A 59 14.63 2.46 8.56
C LYS A 59 13.27 2.94 9.08
N ARG A 60 12.78 4.09 8.61
CA ARG A 60 11.47 4.63 9.01
C ARG A 60 10.33 3.67 8.69
N VAL A 61 10.30 3.10 7.48
CA VAL A 61 9.28 2.12 7.10
C VAL A 61 9.31 0.90 8.02
N ARG A 62 10.50 0.40 8.36
CA ARG A 62 10.63 -0.73 9.29
C ARG A 62 10.15 -0.37 10.70
N GLU A 63 10.52 0.81 11.21
CA GLU A 63 10.08 1.27 12.53
C GLU A 63 8.56 1.45 12.60
N GLU A 64 7.94 1.99 11.55
CA GLU A 64 6.49 2.12 11.44
C GLU A 64 5.79 0.75 11.39
N GLU A 65 6.34 -0.19 10.63
CA GLU A 65 5.82 -1.56 10.55
C GLU A 65 5.94 -2.30 11.89
N GLU A 66 7.10 -2.23 12.56
CA GLU A 66 7.31 -2.83 13.88
C GLU A 66 6.35 -2.23 14.93
N TRP A 67 6.18 -0.90 14.90
CA TRP A 67 5.19 -0.23 15.75
C TRP A 67 3.77 -0.70 15.46
N ALA A 68 3.38 -0.78 14.18
CA ALA A 68 2.05 -1.21 13.77
C ALA A 68 1.78 -2.66 14.22
N GLN A 69 2.73 -3.57 14.01
CA GLN A 69 2.65 -4.96 14.47
C GLN A 69 2.50 -5.07 15.99
N GLY A 70 3.18 -4.20 16.76
CA GLY A 70 3.06 -4.16 18.21
C GLY A 70 1.71 -3.60 18.71
N VAL A 71 1.15 -2.61 18.03
CA VAL A 71 -0.05 -1.88 18.47
C VAL A 71 -1.36 -2.48 17.95
N PHE A 72 -1.34 -3.01 16.72
CA PHE A 72 -2.54 -3.41 15.99
C PHE A 72 -3.38 -4.46 16.72
N PRO A 73 -2.83 -5.56 17.30
CA PRO A 73 -3.65 -6.56 17.98
C PRO A 73 -4.45 -5.99 19.15
N ALA A 74 -3.82 -5.12 19.95
CA ALA A 74 -4.50 -4.49 21.08
C ALA A 74 -5.53 -3.44 20.63
N ALA A 75 -5.25 -2.70 19.55
CA ALA A 75 -6.20 -1.76 18.97
C ALA A 75 -7.43 -2.47 18.37
N HIS A 76 -7.21 -3.56 17.65
CA HIS A 76 -8.27 -4.41 17.10
C HIS A 76 -9.17 -4.97 18.20
N GLU A 77 -8.61 -5.47 19.30
CA GLU A 77 -9.41 -5.98 20.41
C GLU A 77 -10.24 -4.88 21.10
N ARG A 78 -9.71 -3.65 21.21
CA ARG A 78 -10.49 -2.50 21.71
C ARG A 78 -11.66 -2.16 20.78
N LEU A 79 -11.44 -2.18 19.47
CA LEU A 79 -12.50 -2.00 18.47
C LEU A 79 -13.58 -3.08 18.62
N ARG A 80 -13.19 -4.35 18.71
CA ARG A 80 -14.12 -5.48 18.86
C ARG A 80 -15.00 -5.33 20.10
N ARG A 81 -14.41 -4.93 21.24
CA ARG A 81 -15.16 -4.66 22.47
C ARG A 81 -16.11 -3.47 22.33
N ALA A 82 -15.68 -2.40 21.69
CA ALA A 82 -16.52 -1.22 21.46
C ALA A 82 -17.71 -1.55 20.55
N ALA A 83 -17.48 -2.32 19.48
CA ALA A 83 -18.52 -2.82 18.60
C ALA A 83 -19.54 -3.69 19.36
N ALA A 84 -19.06 -4.63 20.18
CA ALA A 84 -19.92 -5.51 20.97
C ALA A 84 -20.74 -4.80 22.06
N ALA A 85 -20.36 -3.58 22.45
CA ALA A 85 -21.08 -2.78 23.43
C ALA A 85 -22.25 -1.99 22.83
N LEU A 86 -22.36 -1.92 21.49
CA LEU A 86 -23.46 -1.21 20.84
C LEU A 86 -24.77 -2.01 20.95
N PRO A 87 -25.91 -1.34 21.19
CA PRO A 87 -27.20 -2.00 21.14
C PRO A 87 -27.46 -2.63 19.76
N PRO A 88 -27.98 -3.87 19.70
CA PRO A 88 -28.33 -4.47 18.42
C PRO A 88 -29.47 -3.69 17.75
N GLY A 89 -29.44 -3.64 16.42
CA GLY A 89 -30.49 -2.99 15.62
C GLY A 89 -30.37 -1.47 15.53
N THR A 90 -29.21 -0.90 15.87
CA THR A 90 -28.94 0.52 15.57
C THR A 90 -28.77 0.73 14.06
N ALA A 91 -29.12 1.92 13.56
CA ALA A 91 -28.90 2.27 12.17
C ALA A 91 -27.42 2.23 11.75
N ALA A 92 -26.50 2.31 12.73
CA ALA A 92 -25.06 2.21 12.52
C ALA A 92 -24.56 0.76 12.40
N GLN A 93 -25.39 -0.25 12.71
CA GLN A 93 -24.97 -1.64 12.77
C GLN A 93 -24.25 -2.13 11.50
N PRO A 94 -24.74 -1.85 10.27
CA PRO A 94 -24.05 -2.30 9.06
C PRO A 94 -22.64 -1.71 8.90
N PHE A 95 -22.42 -0.47 9.35
CA PHE A 95 -21.11 0.17 9.34
C PHE A 95 -20.15 -0.47 10.33
N VAL A 96 -20.66 -0.77 11.53
CA VAL A 96 -19.88 -1.42 12.60
C VAL A 96 -19.47 -2.82 12.18
N ASP A 97 -20.40 -3.58 11.62
CA ASP A 97 -20.15 -4.95 11.17
C ASP A 97 -19.16 -4.98 10.00
N ALA A 98 -19.32 -4.08 9.02
CA ALA A 98 -18.38 -3.95 7.90
C ALA A 98 -16.97 -3.57 8.36
N LEU A 99 -16.85 -2.61 9.29
CA LEU A 99 -15.56 -2.19 9.83
C LEU A 99 -14.90 -3.32 10.63
N ALA A 100 -15.67 -4.03 11.46
CA ALA A 100 -15.15 -5.16 12.23
C ALA A 100 -14.66 -6.28 11.31
N GLU A 101 -15.42 -6.61 10.27
CA GLU A 101 -15.03 -7.63 9.29
C GLU A 101 -13.79 -7.21 8.49
N LEU A 102 -13.67 -5.93 8.12
CA LEU A 102 -12.50 -5.42 7.41
C LEU A 102 -11.23 -5.49 8.27
N VAL A 103 -11.31 -5.06 9.54
CA VAL A 103 -10.17 -5.09 10.45
C VAL A 103 -9.76 -6.54 10.76
N GLN A 104 -10.73 -7.45 10.89
CA GLN A 104 -10.44 -8.88 10.99
C GLN A 104 -9.77 -9.41 9.73
N ALA A 105 -10.27 -9.08 8.54
CA ALA A 105 -9.65 -9.48 7.27
C ALA A 105 -8.22 -8.95 7.12
N GLN A 106 -7.93 -7.75 7.64
CA GLN A 106 -6.59 -7.18 7.71
C GLN A 106 -5.69 -7.91 8.73
N ALA A 107 -6.27 -8.42 9.83
CA ALA A 107 -5.54 -9.19 10.83
C ALA A 107 -5.16 -10.60 10.33
N ASP A 108 -5.97 -11.18 9.45
CA ASP A 108 -5.79 -12.54 8.94
C ASP A 108 -4.86 -12.61 7.70
N THR A 109 -4.31 -11.48 7.27
CA THR A 109 -3.41 -11.39 6.12
C THR A 109 -2.03 -10.86 6.53
N THR A 110 -1.00 -11.24 5.78
CA THR A 110 0.37 -10.71 5.93
C THR A 110 0.62 -9.46 5.07
N GLY A 111 -0.41 -8.92 4.42
CA GLY A 111 -0.33 -7.77 3.51
C GLY A 111 -1.62 -6.95 3.51
N PHE A 112 -1.95 -6.29 2.41
CA PHE A 112 -3.18 -5.47 2.34
C PHE A 112 -4.42 -6.31 2.05
N VAL A 113 -5.57 -5.90 2.61
CA VAL A 113 -6.87 -6.40 2.13
C VAL A 113 -7.06 -6.00 0.67
N THR A 114 -7.30 -6.99 -0.19
CA THR A 114 -7.40 -6.79 -1.65
C THR A 114 -8.78 -6.25 -2.06
N LEU A 115 -8.85 -5.59 -3.23
CA LEU A 115 -10.11 -5.03 -3.76
C LEU A 115 -11.26 -6.05 -3.84
N PRO A 116 -11.08 -7.31 -4.29
CA PRO A 116 -12.16 -8.30 -4.29
C PRO A 116 -12.69 -8.61 -2.89
N GLN A 117 -11.81 -8.63 -1.88
CA GLN A 117 -12.22 -8.86 -0.49
C GLN A 117 -13.00 -7.65 0.05
N TRP A 118 -12.53 -6.43 -0.24
CA TRP A 118 -13.27 -5.20 0.03
C TRP A 118 -14.69 -5.22 -0.56
N ALA A 119 -14.81 -5.53 -1.86
CA ALA A 119 -16.10 -5.55 -2.55
C ALA A 119 -17.08 -6.55 -1.90
N ARG A 120 -16.62 -7.75 -1.53
CA ARG A 120 -17.45 -8.76 -0.87
C ARG A 120 -17.96 -8.32 0.50
N ILE A 121 -17.11 -7.65 1.29
CA ILE A 121 -17.51 -7.12 2.60
C ILE A 121 -18.57 -6.03 2.40
N LEU A 122 -18.32 -5.10 1.48
CA LEU A 122 -19.25 -3.99 1.21
C LEU A 122 -20.60 -4.48 0.70
N GLU A 123 -20.66 -5.42 -0.26
CA GLU A 123 -21.94 -5.95 -0.76
C GLU A 123 -22.76 -6.66 0.31
N ARG A 124 -22.11 -7.30 1.29
CA ARG A 124 -22.82 -8.02 2.36
C ARG A 124 -23.51 -7.06 3.32
N HIS A 125 -22.84 -5.97 3.69
CA HIS A 125 -23.33 -5.01 4.68
C HIS A 125 -24.11 -3.85 4.06
N PHE A 126 -23.90 -3.58 2.77
CA PHE A 126 -24.58 -2.54 2.00
C PHE A 126 -25.09 -3.13 0.67
N PRO A 127 -26.08 -4.06 0.73
CA PRO A 127 -26.62 -4.67 -0.47
C PRO A 127 -27.29 -3.60 -1.35
N PRO A 128 -27.29 -3.78 -2.69
CA PRO A 128 -28.00 -2.89 -3.58
C PRO A 128 -29.49 -2.88 -3.23
N ASP A 129 -30.12 -1.71 -3.36
CA ASP A 129 -31.57 -1.61 -3.27
C ASP A 129 -32.19 -2.54 -4.32
N LEU A 130 -33.00 -3.51 -3.87
CA LEU A 130 -33.77 -4.33 -4.79
C LEU A 130 -34.78 -3.43 -5.52
N PRO A 131 -34.93 -3.55 -6.84
CA PRO A 131 -35.98 -2.84 -7.54
C PRO A 131 -37.32 -3.24 -6.92
N ASP A 132 -38.10 -2.24 -6.51
CA ASP A 132 -39.42 -2.44 -5.92
C ASP A 132 -40.36 -3.02 -6.99
N ILE A 133 -40.54 -4.35 -6.96
CA ILE A 133 -41.40 -5.10 -7.89
C ILE A 133 -42.87 -4.64 -7.77
N ASN A 134 -43.23 -3.87 -6.73
CA ASN A 134 -44.58 -3.33 -6.54
C ASN A 134 -44.76 -1.91 -7.12
N ARG A 135 -43.72 -1.25 -7.67
CA ARG A 135 -43.91 -0.04 -8.49
C ARG A 135 -44.33 -0.42 -9.91
N THR A 136 -45.47 -1.10 -10.03
CA THR A 136 -46.21 -1.15 -11.29
C THR A 136 -46.85 0.22 -11.48
N THR A 137 -46.33 0.96 -12.45
CA THR A 137 -46.92 2.13 -13.13
C THR A 137 -48.40 2.39 -12.83
N GLU A 138 -48.68 3.52 -12.17
CA GLU A 138 -49.91 4.31 -12.37
C GLU A 138 -49.80 5.11 -13.67
#